data_AF-A0A2H0Q3X6-F1
#
_entry.id   AF-A0A2H0Q3X6-F1
#
_cell.length_a   1.000
_cell.length_b   1.000
_cell.length_c   1.000
_cell.angle_alpha   90.00
_cell.angle_beta   90.00
_cell.angle_gamma   90.00
#
_symmetry.space_group_name_H-M   'P 1'
#
loop_
_entity.id
_entity.type
_entity.pdbx_description
1 polymer ?
#
loop_
_entity_poly.entity_id
_entity_poly.type
_entity_poly.pdbx_seq_one_letter_code
_entity_poly.pdbx_strand_id
1 'polypeptide(L)'
;MQKTLVLLFLLILTYGCGLSTEEELDDAITQAHRLLSSNKCGEAIAVLNGVGQQTSNADWLSAYASAQACNAPWKVVTFFATDLDKLSTASSTAIVGSTATFTQAVMTSPSDGAYTNLRAAINTLLAAGGITTISYANRAAAIGTSKASNLAIQTLYLQLTQLGQFSRYYGNADQTTGTKGTGTNPSSNGCYINYTDNAANGAQAYLTAVGALGTCDTFVEGNPDLTGNRARLCEGIVLMNNFIDILTNVTLDPTGNNGNLGDLDELGTSIETACADANTNYGVDFGGTCTVKTQSICENNADNTYNIEHLERYYAVIWEGLHQ
;
A
#
# COMPACT_ATOMS: atom_id res chain seq x y z
N MET A 1 -57.45 -16.56 34.86
CA MET A 1 -56.38 -17.42 34.31
C MET A 1 -56.20 -17.27 32.81
N GLN A 2 -57.26 -17.32 31.99
CA GLN A 2 -57.14 -17.25 30.52
C GLN A 2 -56.57 -15.91 29.99
N LYS A 3 -56.88 -14.77 30.62
CA LYS A 3 -56.32 -13.45 30.25
C LYS A 3 -54.83 -13.31 30.54
N THR A 4 -54.33 -13.97 31.58
CA THR A 4 -52.91 -13.93 31.98
C THR A 4 -52.05 -14.80 31.07
N LEU A 5 -52.60 -15.92 30.58
CA LEU A 5 -51.92 -16.82 29.63
C LEU A 5 -51.76 -16.18 28.24
N VAL A 6 -52.75 -15.41 27.79
CA VAL A 6 -52.69 -14.67 26.51
C VAL A 6 -51.66 -13.54 26.56
N LEU A 7 -51.51 -12.86 27.70
CA LEU A 7 -50.50 -11.82 27.87
C LEU A 7 -49.07 -12.39 27.87
N LEU A 8 -48.87 -13.58 28.45
CA LEU A 8 -47.59 -14.28 28.45
C LEU A 8 -47.21 -14.77 27.04
N PHE A 9 -48.20 -15.22 26.25
CA PHE A 9 -47.99 -15.66 24.87
C PHE A 9 -47.70 -14.47 23.92
N LEU A 10 -48.32 -13.31 24.14
CA LEU A 10 -47.98 -12.08 23.42
C LEU A 10 -46.58 -11.55 23.76
N LEU A 11 -46.13 -11.69 25.01
CA LEU A 11 -44.77 -11.30 25.44
C LEU A 11 -43.68 -12.21 24.83
N ILE A 12 -43.97 -13.49 24.62
CA ILE A 12 -43.06 -14.44 23.96
C ILE A 12 -42.98 -14.14 22.45
N LEU A 13 -44.05 -13.66 21.82
CA LEU A 13 -44.07 -13.24 20.41
C LEU A 13 -43.30 -11.92 20.14
N THR A 14 -43.05 -11.10 21.17
CA THR A 14 -42.25 -9.87 21.04
C THR A 14 -40.75 -10.08 21.27
N TYR A 15 -40.31 -11.26 21.75
CA TYR A 15 -38.90 -11.69 21.71
C TYR A 15 -38.57 -12.39 20.38
N GLY A 16 -39.24 -11.98 19.30
CA GLY A 16 -39.08 -12.57 17.98
C GLY A 16 -37.68 -12.39 17.41
N CYS A 17 -37.06 -13.51 17.04
CA CYS A 17 -36.23 -13.84 15.87
C CYS A 17 -35.53 -12.72 15.06
N GLY A 18 -35.01 -11.67 15.70
CA GLY A 18 -33.96 -10.85 15.10
C GLY A 18 -32.63 -11.59 15.24
N LEU A 19 -31.83 -11.63 14.18
CA LEU A 19 -30.42 -12.01 14.31
C LEU A 19 -29.79 -11.04 15.33
N SER A 20 -28.92 -11.53 16.19
CA SER A 20 -28.08 -10.65 16.99
C SER A 20 -27.22 -9.77 16.08
N THR A 21 -26.77 -8.61 16.57
CA THR A 21 -25.89 -7.73 15.78
C THR A 21 -24.61 -8.45 15.32
N GLU A 22 -24.10 -9.40 16.12
CA GLU A 22 -22.97 -10.24 15.70
C GLU A 22 -23.32 -11.22 14.58
N GLU A 23 -24.51 -11.84 14.62
CA GLU A 23 -24.97 -12.74 13.56
C GLU A 23 -25.31 -11.98 12.26
N GLU A 24 -25.88 -10.78 12.35
CA GLU A 24 -26.09 -9.91 11.18
C GLU A 24 -24.76 -9.51 10.52
N LEU A 25 -23.76 -9.21 11.34
CA LEU A 25 -22.42 -8.88 10.87
C LEU A 25 -21.74 -10.08 10.17
N ASP A 26 -21.82 -11.27 10.76
CA ASP A 26 -21.25 -12.49 10.19
C ASP A 26 -21.93 -12.91 8.88
N ASP A 27 -23.27 -12.80 8.81
CA ASP A 27 -24.02 -13.04 7.58
C ASP A 27 -23.64 -12.04 6.48
N ALA A 28 -23.50 -10.75 6.82
CA ALA A 28 -23.07 -9.72 5.87
C ALA A 28 -21.66 -9.99 5.32
N ILE A 29 -20.71 -10.40 6.17
CA ILE A 29 -19.34 -10.79 5.74
C ILE A 29 -19.40 -12.01 4.81
N THR A 30 -20.16 -13.03 5.19
CA THR A 30 -20.33 -14.24 4.38
C THR A 30 -20.98 -13.96 3.03
N GLN A 31 -22.02 -13.12 3.00
CA GLN A 31 -22.68 -12.70 1.78
C GLN A 31 -21.75 -11.86 0.90
N ALA A 32 -20.97 -10.95 1.48
CA ALA A 32 -19.97 -10.19 0.76
C ALA A 32 -18.94 -11.11 0.07
N HIS A 33 -18.40 -12.12 0.76
CA HIS A 33 -17.49 -13.09 0.14
C HIS A 33 -18.12 -13.85 -1.04
N ARG A 34 -19.40 -14.22 -0.94
CA ARG A 34 -20.14 -14.85 -2.06
C ARG A 34 -20.30 -13.90 -3.26
N LEU A 35 -20.54 -12.62 -3.01
CA LEU A 35 -20.64 -11.62 -4.06
C LEU A 35 -19.28 -11.37 -4.73
N LEU A 36 -18.20 -11.35 -3.94
CA LEU A 36 -16.83 -11.17 -4.44
C LEU A 36 -16.38 -12.34 -5.32
N SER A 37 -16.76 -13.58 -5.01
CA SER A 37 -16.46 -14.72 -5.89
C SER A 37 -17.15 -14.62 -7.27
N SER A 38 -18.21 -13.82 -7.36
CA SER A 38 -18.94 -13.51 -8.61
C SER A 38 -18.57 -12.14 -9.18
N ASN A 39 -17.51 -11.50 -8.69
CA ASN A 39 -17.05 -10.16 -9.11
C ASN A 39 -18.11 -9.05 -8.96
N LYS A 40 -19.02 -9.18 -7.99
CA LYS A 40 -20.09 -8.21 -7.69
C LYS A 40 -19.64 -7.23 -6.61
N CYS A 41 -18.59 -6.47 -6.90
CA CYS A 41 -17.89 -5.61 -5.93
C CYS A 41 -18.82 -4.57 -5.28
N GLY A 42 -19.63 -3.88 -6.08
CA GLY A 42 -20.57 -2.87 -5.57
C GLY A 42 -21.66 -3.44 -4.67
N GLU A 43 -22.18 -4.63 -4.99
CA GLU A 43 -23.15 -5.34 -4.14
C GLU A 43 -22.49 -5.76 -2.82
N ALA A 44 -21.24 -6.26 -2.86
CA ALA A 44 -20.50 -6.62 -1.65
C ALA A 44 -20.27 -5.42 -0.72
N ILE A 45 -19.88 -4.27 -1.28
CA ILE A 45 -19.76 -3.01 -0.53
C ILE A 45 -21.11 -2.61 0.09
N ALA A 46 -22.21 -2.71 -0.68
CA ALA A 46 -23.53 -2.34 -0.21
C ALA A 46 -23.98 -3.21 0.98
N VAL A 47 -23.74 -4.52 0.92
CA VAL A 47 -24.04 -5.45 2.01
C VAL A 47 -23.24 -5.11 3.28
N LEU A 48 -21.94 -4.90 3.15
CA LEU A 48 -21.07 -4.57 4.29
C LEU A 48 -21.40 -3.21 4.91
N ASN A 49 -21.78 -2.23 4.08
CA ASN A 49 -22.25 -0.92 4.57
C ASN A 49 -23.63 -1.00 5.25
N GLY A 50 -24.44 -2.00 4.91
CA GLY A 50 -25.75 -2.23 5.52
C GLY A 50 -25.70 -2.51 7.03
N VAL A 51 -24.60 -3.11 7.50
CA VAL A 51 -24.36 -3.39 8.94
C VAL A 51 -23.53 -2.30 9.64
N GLY A 52 -23.23 -1.20 8.95
CA GLY A 52 -22.42 -0.09 9.46
C GLY A 52 -20.91 -0.37 9.46
N GLN A 53 -20.13 0.72 9.38
CA GLN A 53 -18.68 0.65 9.32
C GLN A 53 -18.09 0.04 10.61
N GLN A 54 -17.24 -0.97 10.45
CA GLN A 54 -16.50 -1.59 11.56
C GLN A 54 -15.04 -1.16 11.52
N THR A 55 -14.53 -0.61 12.63
CA THR A 55 -13.12 -0.19 12.72
C THR A 55 -12.23 -1.24 13.37
N SER A 56 -12.79 -2.16 14.15
CA SER A 56 -12.01 -3.13 14.94
C SER A 56 -12.33 -4.60 14.61
N ASN A 57 -13.31 -4.85 13.74
CA ASN A 57 -13.61 -6.19 13.24
C ASN A 57 -12.73 -6.47 12.01
N ALA A 58 -11.73 -7.33 12.17
CA ALA A 58 -10.75 -7.64 11.13
C ALA A 58 -11.38 -8.34 9.91
N ASP A 59 -12.36 -9.21 10.12
CA ASP A 59 -13.01 -9.95 9.02
C ASP A 59 -13.87 -8.99 8.17
N TRP A 60 -14.59 -8.06 8.81
CA TRP A 60 -15.30 -7.00 8.10
C TRP A 60 -14.34 -6.09 7.34
N LEU A 61 -13.24 -5.65 7.95
CA LEU A 61 -12.23 -4.80 7.31
C LEU A 61 -11.59 -5.50 6.09
N SER A 62 -11.25 -6.78 6.24
CA SER A 62 -10.69 -7.61 5.18
C SER A 62 -11.66 -7.79 4.01
N ALA A 63 -12.94 -8.10 4.31
CA ALA A 63 -13.99 -8.22 3.31
C ALA A 63 -14.24 -6.88 2.59
N TYR A 64 -14.29 -5.78 3.33
CA TYR A 64 -14.53 -4.45 2.79
C TYR A 64 -13.38 -3.98 1.90
N ALA A 65 -12.14 -4.16 2.34
CA ALA A 65 -10.95 -3.86 1.54
C ALA A 65 -10.90 -4.73 0.27
N SER A 66 -11.24 -6.02 0.37
CA SER A 66 -11.36 -6.90 -0.80
C SER A 66 -12.44 -6.41 -1.78
N ALA A 67 -13.56 -5.91 -1.26
CA ALA A 67 -14.63 -5.35 -2.09
C ALA A 67 -14.25 -4.03 -2.76
N GLN A 68 -13.46 -3.19 -2.11
CA GLN A 68 -12.86 -2.00 -2.73
C GLN A 68 -11.83 -2.40 -3.81
N ALA A 69 -10.93 -3.32 -3.50
CA ALA A 69 -9.91 -3.82 -4.42
C ALA A 69 -10.51 -4.55 -5.64
N CYS A 70 -11.67 -5.18 -5.49
CA CYS A 70 -12.44 -5.79 -6.59
C CYS A 70 -12.84 -4.79 -7.68
N ASN A 71 -12.97 -3.48 -7.36
CA ASN A 71 -13.18 -2.44 -8.35
C ASN A 71 -11.89 -2.02 -9.09
N ALA A 72 -10.74 -2.55 -8.68
CA ALA A 72 -9.51 -2.56 -9.45
C ALA A 72 -9.41 -3.94 -10.15
N PRO A 73 -8.55 -4.12 -11.18
CA PRO A 73 -8.33 -5.41 -11.81
C PRO A 73 -7.48 -6.33 -10.92
N TRP A 74 -7.64 -6.26 -9.60
CA TRP A 74 -6.94 -7.08 -8.63
C TRP A 74 -7.72 -8.35 -8.34
N LYS A 75 -7.04 -9.48 -8.47
CA LYS A 75 -7.52 -10.84 -8.26
C LYS A 75 -6.43 -11.59 -7.50
N VAL A 76 -6.83 -12.12 -6.36
CA VAL A 76 -5.96 -12.95 -5.50
C VAL A 76 -5.38 -14.14 -6.26
N VAL A 77 -6.18 -14.80 -7.11
CA VAL A 77 -5.73 -15.97 -7.89
C VAL A 77 -4.65 -15.59 -8.88
N THR A 78 -4.82 -14.48 -9.61
CA THR A 78 -3.80 -14.00 -10.56
C THR A 78 -2.53 -13.59 -9.82
N PHE A 79 -2.67 -12.92 -8.68
CA PHE A 79 -1.52 -12.51 -7.86
C PHE A 79 -0.66 -13.72 -7.48
N PHE A 80 -1.24 -14.72 -6.82
CA PHE A 80 -0.49 -15.90 -6.36
C PHE A 80 -0.07 -16.85 -7.48
N ALA A 81 -0.85 -16.98 -8.55
CA ALA A 81 -0.54 -17.92 -9.62
C ALA A 81 0.45 -17.38 -10.66
N THR A 82 0.61 -16.05 -10.76
CA THR A 82 1.39 -15.46 -11.86
C THR A 82 2.27 -14.27 -11.48
N ASP A 83 1.87 -13.45 -10.50
CA ASP A 83 2.59 -12.20 -10.22
C ASP A 83 3.65 -12.40 -9.12
N LEU A 84 3.36 -13.20 -8.09
CA LEU A 84 4.27 -13.42 -6.96
C LEU A 84 5.64 -13.98 -7.39
N ASP A 85 5.67 -14.86 -8.40
CA ASP A 85 6.91 -15.44 -8.93
C ASP A 85 7.79 -14.43 -9.67
N LYS A 86 7.23 -13.28 -10.09
CA LYS A 86 7.97 -12.21 -10.77
C LYS A 86 8.68 -11.27 -9.79
N LEU A 87 8.36 -11.37 -8.51
CA LEU A 87 8.93 -10.51 -7.47
C LEU A 87 10.44 -10.77 -7.36
N SER A 88 11.24 -9.75 -7.60
CA SER A 88 12.70 -9.83 -7.47
C SER A 88 13.10 -9.39 -6.08
N THR A 89 13.49 -10.35 -5.24
CA THR A 89 13.93 -10.12 -3.86
C THR A 89 15.43 -10.23 -3.65
N ALA A 90 16.15 -10.78 -4.64
CA ALA A 90 17.60 -10.96 -4.59
C ALA A 90 18.40 -9.64 -4.68
N SER A 91 17.77 -8.54 -5.11
CA SER A 91 18.38 -7.20 -5.10
C SER A 91 17.36 -6.15 -4.68
N SER A 92 17.71 -5.34 -3.68
CA SER A 92 16.90 -4.20 -3.24
C SER A 92 16.67 -3.19 -4.35
N THR A 93 17.57 -3.11 -5.32
CA THR A 93 17.49 -2.16 -6.44
C THR A 93 16.51 -2.58 -7.54
N ALA A 94 15.99 -3.81 -7.49
CA ALA A 94 15.10 -4.36 -8.52
C ALA A 94 13.66 -4.58 -8.03
N ILE A 95 13.38 -4.41 -6.73
CA ILE A 95 12.07 -4.76 -6.17
C ILE A 95 10.95 -3.94 -6.81
N VAL A 96 11.10 -2.62 -6.90
CA VAL A 96 10.05 -1.73 -7.42
C VAL A 96 9.82 -2.01 -8.91
N GLY A 97 10.88 -2.22 -9.67
CA GLY A 97 10.81 -2.60 -11.08
C GLY A 97 10.10 -3.95 -11.27
N SER A 98 10.40 -4.94 -10.44
CA SER A 98 9.76 -6.26 -10.54
C SER A 98 8.24 -6.22 -10.37
N THR A 99 7.73 -5.37 -9.47
CA THR A 99 6.28 -5.17 -9.30
C THR A 99 5.61 -4.55 -10.53
N ALA A 100 6.35 -3.80 -11.35
CA ALA A 100 5.83 -3.25 -12.59
C ALA A 100 5.45 -4.34 -13.62
N THR A 101 6.01 -5.54 -13.48
CA THR A 101 5.73 -6.67 -14.37
C THR A 101 4.45 -7.42 -14.00
N PHE A 102 3.80 -7.03 -12.91
CA PHE A 102 2.58 -7.67 -12.45
C PHE A 102 1.47 -7.44 -13.47
N THR A 103 0.71 -8.49 -13.72
CA THR A 103 -0.37 -8.53 -14.72
C THR A 103 -1.44 -7.48 -14.42
N GLN A 104 -1.60 -7.15 -13.14
CA GLN A 104 -2.67 -6.29 -12.61
C GLN A 104 -2.17 -4.86 -12.29
N ALA A 105 -0.89 -4.59 -12.52
CA ALA A 105 -0.32 -3.26 -12.44
C ALA A 105 -0.64 -2.47 -13.71
N VAL A 106 -1.79 -1.79 -13.80
CA VAL A 106 -2.28 -1.21 -15.08
C VAL A 106 -2.63 0.28 -15.01
N MET A 107 -1.96 1.07 -14.18
CA MET A 107 -2.23 2.51 -14.08
C MET A 107 -1.86 3.24 -15.38
N THR A 108 -2.77 4.07 -15.87
CA THR A 108 -2.60 4.81 -17.14
C THR A 108 -2.67 6.33 -17.00
N SER A 109 -3.05 6.83 -15.82
CA SER A 109 -3.15 8.27 -15.54
C SER A 109 -3.06 8.52 -14.03
N PRO A 110 -2.83 9.76 -13.56
CA PRO A 110 -2.75 10.08 -12.14
C PRO A 110 -4.10 9.86 -11.42
N SER A 111 -5.21 9.96 -12.14
CA SER A 111 -6.57 9.77 -11.63
C SER A 111 -7.15 8.40 -11.97
N ASP A 112 -6.30 7.40 -12.23
CA ASP A 112 -6.76 6.06 -12.59
C ASP A 112 -7.65 5.46 -11.49
N GLY A 113 -8.83 4.99 -11.89
CA GLY A 113 -9.82 4.44 -10.97
C GLY A 113 -9.34 3.16 -10.29
N ALA A 114 -8.59 2.32 -10.98
CA ALA A 114 -8.04 1.10 -10.41
C ALA A 114 -7.01 1.42 -9.32
N TYR A 115 -6.12 2.38 -9.58
CA TYR A 115 -5.14 2.85 -8.60
C TYR A 115 -5.83 3.45 -7.36
N THR A 116 -6.86 4.27 -7.59
CA THR A 116 -7.61 4.93 -6.51
C THR A 116 -8.39 3.92 -5.65
N ASN A 117 -9.05 2.93 -6.28
CA ASN A 117 -9.78 1.88 -5.56
C ASN A 117 -8.86 0.98 -4.74
N LEU A 118 -7.69 0.63 -5.31
CA LEU A 118 -6.68 -0.14 -4.59
C LEU A 118 -6.12 0.65 -3.39
N ARG A 119 -5.89 1.96 -3.56
CA ARG A 119 -5.47 2.85 -2.46
C ARG A 119 -6.53 2.91 -1.35
N ALA A 120 -7.80 2.98 -1.72
CA ALA A 120 -8.89 2.99 -0.76
C ALA A 120 -8.92 1.69 0.07
N ALA A 121 -8.74 0.53 -0.58
CA ALA A 121 -8.61 -0.76 0.10
C ALA A 121 -7.42 -0.78 1.08
N ILE A 122 -6.24 -0.33 0.64
CA ILE A 122 -5.04 -0.26 1.47
C ILE A 122 -5.26 0.65 2.67
N ASN A 123 -5.83 1.84 2.47
CA ASN A 123 -6.10 2.80 3.55
C ASN A 123 -7.09 2.26 4.59
N THR A 124 -8.12 1.52 4.16
CA THR A 124 -9.05 0.82 5.07
C THR A 124 -8.28 -0.10 6.03
N LEU A 125 -7.36 -0.91 5.50
CA LEU A 125 -6.58 -1.87 6.30
C LEU A 125 -5.54 -1.17 7.18
N LEU A 126 -4.86 -0.15 6.66
CA LEU A 126 -3.85 0.60 7.39
C LEU A 126 -4.43 1.36 8.59
N ALA A 127 -5.70 1.78 8.51
CA ALA A 127 -6.41 2.49 9.58
C ALA A 127 -7.19 1.57 10.53
N ALA A 128 -6.99 0.24 10.44
CA ALA A 128 -7.63 -0.73 11.34
C ALA A 128 -7.40 -0.39 12.82
N GLY A 129 -8.44 -0.57 13.63
CA GLY A 129 -8.52 -0.11 15.01
C GLY A 129 -8.99 1.34 15.17
N GLY A 130 -9.32 2.03 14.06
CA GLY A 130 -9.70 3.45 14.09
C GLY A 130 -8.52 4.36 14.49
N ILE A 131 -7.30 3.91 14.21
CA ILE A 131 -6.09 4.62 14.60
C ILE A 131 -5.89 5.87 13.72
N THR A 132 -5.37 6.94 14.33
CA THR A 132 -5.05 8.20 13.63
C THR A 132 -3.57 8.30 13.28
N THR A 133 -2.71 7.66 14.05
CA THR A 133 -1.26 7.55 13.77
C THR A 133 -1.01 6.19 13.15
N ILE A 134 -0.92 6.15 11.82
CA ILE A 134 -0.75 4.89 11.06
C ILE A 134 0.60 4.27 11.36
N SER A 135 0.59 3.06 11.92
CA SER A 135 1.75 2.16 12.04
C SER A 135 1.26 0.75 12.38
N TYR A 136 2.05 -0.27 12.07
CA TYR A 136 1.77 -1.63 12.48
C TYR A 136 1.65 -1.74 14.00
N ALA A 137 2.58 -1.13 14.75
CA ALA A 137 2.57 -1.17 16.21
C ALA A 137 1.26 -0.63 16.80
N ASN A 138 0.75 0.49 16.26
CA ASN A 138 -0.53 1.05 16.71
C ASN A 138 -1.72 0.18 16.32
N ARG A 139 -1.72 -0.42 15.13
CA ARG A 139 -2.76 -1.39 14.72
C ARG A 139 -2.76 -2.60 15.66
N ALA A 140 -1.59 -3.19 15.92
CA ALA A 140 -1.44 -4.35 16.80
C ALA A 140 -1.91 -4.05 18.23
N ALA A 141 -1.64 -2.84 18.75
CA ALA A 141 -2.15 -2.40 20.03
C ALA A 141 -3.69 -2.25 20.06
N ALA A 142 -4.29 -1.82 18.94
CA ALA A 142 -5.73 -1.56 18.86
C ALA A 142 -6.59 -2.82 18.63
N ILE A 143 -6.16 -3.73 17.75
CA ILE A 143 -6.96 -4.91 17.35
C ILE A 143 -6.32 -6.24 17.74
N GLY A 144 -5.14 -6.22 18.36
CA GLY A 144 -4.36 -7.40 18.72
C GLY A 144 -3.45 -7.86 17.59
N THR A 145 -2.29 -8.41 17.95
CA THR A 145 -1.21 -8.79 17.02
C THR A 145 -1.69 -9.73 15.92
N SER A 146 -2.38 -10.83 16.26
CA SER A 146 -2.82 -11.81 15.25
C SER A 146 -3.72 -11.19 14.18
N LYS A 147 -4.67 -10.35 14.57
CA LYS A 147 -5.55 -9.66 13.62
C LYS A 147 -4.78 -8.63 12.80
N ALA A 148 -3.90 -7.86 13.44
CA ALA A 148 -3.05 -6.89 12.76
C ALA A 148 -2.11 -7.53 11.73
N SER A 149 -1.49 -8.68 12.04
CA SER A 149 -0.65 -9.43 11.11
C SER A 149 -1.44 -9.92 9.89
N ASN A 150 -2.64 -10.48 10.10
CA ASN A 150 -3.48 -10.94 9.00
C ASN A 150 -3.86 -9.79 8.04
N LEU A 151 -4.28 -8.63 8.59
CA LEU A 151 -4.58 -7.46 7.78
C LEU A 151 -3.33 -6.88 7.11
N ALA A 152 -2.18 -6.92 7.78
CA ALA A 152 -0.91 -6.44 7.21
C ALA A 152 -0.45 -7.31 6.02
N ILE A 153 -0.61 -8.63 6.09
CA ILE A 153 -0.33 -9.53 4.97
C ILE A 153 -1.24 -9.22 3.77
N GLN A 154 -2.53 -9.03 4.00
CA GLN A 154 -3.45 -8.61 2.93
C GLN A 154 -3.03 -7.25 2.36
N THR A 155 -2.66 -6.31 3.22
CA THR A 155 -2.19 -4.97 2.81
C THR A 155 -0.94 -5.07 1.95
N LEU A 156 0.00 -5.94 2.31
CA LEU A 156 1.23 -6.19 1.56
C LEU A 156 0.94 -6.61 0.12
N TYR A 157 0.02 -7.57 -0.08
CA TYR A 157 -0.34 -8.03 -1.43
C TYR A 157 -0.95 -6.92 -2.30
N LEU A 158 -1.80 -6.07 -1.70
CA LEU A 158 -2.38 -4.92 -2.39
C LEU A 158 -1.31 -3.85 -2.68
N GLN A 159 -0.42 -3.57 -1.73
CA GLN A 159 0.66 -2.60 -1.89
C GLN A 159 1.66 -3.01 -2.96
N LEU A 160 2.03 -4.29 -3.07
CA LEU A 160 2.91 -4.76 -4.15
C LEU A 160 2.30 -4.47 -5.53
N THR A 161 0.98 -4.69 -5.69
CA THR A 161 0.30 -4.34 -6.94
C THR A 161 0.26 -2.82 -7.15
N GLN A 162 0.01 -2.04 -6.08
CA GLN A 162 -0.03 -0.58 -6.16
C GLN A 162 1.34 0.05 -6.44
N LEU A 163 2.41 -0.53 -5.89
CA LEU A 163 3.80 -0.17 -6.21
C LEU A 163 4.07 -0.38 -7.69
N GLY A 164 3.66 -1.52 -8.25
CA GLY A 164 3.76 -1.80 -9.68
C GLY A 164 2.98 -0.80 -10.55
N GLN A 165 1.78 -0.43 -10.11
CA GLN A 165 0.99 0.61 -10.79
C GLN A 165 1.73 1.96 -10.78
N PHE A 166 2.24 2.36 -9.61
CA PHE A 166 2.98 3.60 -9.45
C PHE A 166 4.27 3.61 -10.26
N SER A 167 5.03 2.51 -10.27
CA SER A 167 6.32 2.41 -10.96
C SER A 167 6.19 2.33 -12.47
N ARG A 168 5.19 1.62 -13.00
CA ARG A 168 4.86 1.65 -14.43
C ARG A 168 4.56 3.06 -14.91
N TYR A 169 3.69 3.77 -14.19
CA TYR A 169 3.23 5.08 -14.65
C TYR A 169 4.25 6.19 -14.35
N TYR A 170 4.71 6.33 -13.12
CA TYR A 170 5.62 7.43 -12.77
C TYR A 170 7.09 7.13 -13.05
N GLY A 171 7.51 5.86 -12.99
CA GLY A 171 8.88 5.46 -13.31
C GLY A 171 9.08 5.08 -14.78
N ASN A 172 8.02 5.11 -15.60
CA ASN A 172 8.04 4.60 -16.97
C ASN A 172 8.68 3.20 -17.07
N ALA A 173 8.30 2.31 -16.14
CA ALA A 173 8.84 0.95 -16.13
C ALA A 173 8.32 0.12 -17.30
N ASP A 174 9.18 -0.71 -17.89
CA ASP A 174 8.73 -1.69 -18.87
C ASP A 174 7.84 -2.76 -18.22
N GLN A 175 6.75 -3.10 -18.89
CA GLN A 175 5.78 -4.07 -18.39
C GLN A 175 6.33 -5.51 -18.35
N THR A 176 7.35 -5.81 -19.14
CA THR A 176 7.88 -7.18 -19.27
C THR A 176 9.12 -7.36 -18.41
N THR A 177 10.04 -6.40 -18.45
CA THR A 177 11.32 -6.49 -17.74
C THR A 177 11.31 -5.77 -16.40
N GLY A 178 10.38 -4.84 -16.18
CA GLY A 178 10.37 -3.98 -14.99
C GLY A 178 11.43 -2.89 -15.01
N THR A 179 12.22 -2.80 -16.09
CA THR A 179 13.32 -1.84 -16.22
C THR A 179 12.79 -0.42 -16.27
N LYS A 180 13.40 0.47 -15.51
CA LYS A 180 12.96 1.85 -15.40
C LYS A 180 13.25 2.67 -16.66
N GLY A 181 12.33 3.56 -17.02
CA GLY A 181 12.50 4.49 -18.15
C GLY A 181 12.38 3.86 -19.55
N THR A 182 12.17 2.56 -19.65
CA THR A 182 12.06 1.83 -20.93
C THR A 182 10.62 1.49 -21.33
N GLY A 183 9.64 1.87 -20.50
CA GLY A 183 8.23 1.70 -20.77
C GLY A 183 7.71 2.59 -21.89
N THR A 184 6.42 2.40 -22.21
CA THR A 184 5.73 3.10 -23.30
C THR A 184 4.62 4.03 -22.84
N ASN A 185 4.30 4.05 -21.54
CA ASN A 185 3.20 4.85 -21.02
C ASN A 185 3.46 5.27 -19.56
N PRO A 186 3.78 6.56 -19.32
CA PRO A 186 4.03 7.63 -20.29
C PRO A 186 5.41 7.48 -20.93
N SER A 187 5.55 7.78 -22.23
CA SER A 187 6.86 7.70 -22.88
C SER A 187 7.78 8.84 -22.42
N SER A 188 9.06 8.53 -22.18
CA SER A 188 10.23 9.44 -22.16
C SER A 188 10.79 9.98 -20.83
N ASN A 189 10.34 9.54 -19.64
CA ASN A 189 11.03 9.91 -18.40
C ASN A 189 12.07 8.86 -17.96
N GLY A 190 13.31 9.30 -17.73
CA GLY A 190 14.40 8.50 -17.15
C GLY A 190 14.45 8.55 -15.63
N CYS A 191 13.87 9.58 -15.01
CA CYS A 191 13.74 9.77 -13.57
C CYS A 191 12.27 9.75 -13.15
N TYR A 192 11.98 9.49 -11.87
CA TYR A 192 10.62 9.69 -11.34
C TYR A 192 10.20 11.16 -11.40
N ILE A 193 11.11 12.07 -11.06
CA ILE A 193 10.88 13.51 -11.08
C ILE A 193 12.08 14.28 -11.62
N ASN A 194 11.86 15.55 -11.97
CA ASN A 194 12.96 16.49 -12.16
C ASN A 194 13.41 16.95 -10.78
N TYR A 195 14.66 16.66 -10.44
CA TYR A 195 15.24 17.07 -9.17
C TYR A 195 15.84 18.47 -9.33
N THR A 196 15.41 19.39 -8.50
CA THR A 196 15.82 20.81 -8.57
C THR A 196 16.76 21.22 -7.45
N ASP A 197 16.81 20.43 -6.38
CA ASP A 197 17.65 20.69 -5.22
C ASP A 197 19.15 20.40 -5.47
N ASN A 198 20.04 21.33 -5.13
CA ASN A 198 21.50 21.14 -5.16
C ASN A 198 22.00 20.06 -4.17
N ALA A 199 21.22 19.72 -3.13
CA ALA A 199 21.52 18.56 -2.29
C ALA A 199 21.29 17.21 -3.02
N ALA A 200 20.77 17.25 -4.25
CA ALA A 200 20.85 16.12 -5.19
C ALA A 200 22.29 15.64 -5.40
N ASN A 201 23.32 16.47 -5.18
CA ASN A 201 24.71 15.99 -5.20
C ASN A 201 24.98 14.90 -4.14
N GLY A 202 24.40 15.02 -2.94
CA GLY A 202 24.51 14.00 -1.89
C GLY A 202 23.72 12.74 -2.23
N ALA A 203 22.49 12.90 -2.74
CA ALA A 203 21.67 11.78 -3.18
C ALA A 203 22.27 11.05 -4.39
N GLN A 204 22.77 11.78 -5.38
CA GLN A 204 23.45 11.24 -6.56
C GLN A 204 24.77 10.55 -6.18
N ALA A 205 25.53 11.11 -5.24
CA ALA A 205 26.72 10.45 -4.69
C ALA A 205 26.37 9.14 -3.98
N TYR A 206 25.32 9.14 -3.17
CA TYR A 206 24.79 7.91 -2.54
C TYR A 206 24.39 6.88 -3.61
N LEU A 207 23.54 7.26 -4.58
CA LEU A 207 23.12 6.36 -5.66
C LEU A 207 24.29 5.83 -6.49
N THR A 208 25.32 6.65 -6.73
CA THR A 208 26.54 6.22 -7.41
C THR A 208 27.27 5.15 -6.60
N ALA A 209 27.40 5.37 -5.29
CA ALA A 209 28.09 4.45 -4.39
C ALA A 209 27.38 3.10 -4.26
N VAL A 210 26.04 3.09 -4.26
CA VAL A 210 25.23 1.86 -4.22
C VAL A 210 24.94 1.28 -5.62
N GLY A 211 25.45 1.92 -6.68
CA GLY A 211 25.28 1.46 -8.05
C GLY A 211 23.84 1.50 -8.57
N ALA A 212 23.06 2.51 -8.19
CA ALA A 212 21.62 2.61 -8.43
C ALA A 212 21.15 3.85 -9.19
N LEU A 213 22.02 4.49 -9.99
CA LEU A 213 21.61 5.59 -10.85
C LEU A 213 20.67 5.16 -12.01
N GLY A 214 20.85 3.94 -12.52
CA GLY A 214 20.04 3.41 -13.62
C GLY A 214 19.93 4.38 -14.79
N THR A 215 18.69 4.60 -15.26
CA THR A 215 18.34 5.56 -16.32
C THR A 215 18.20 7.01 -15.84
N CYS A 216 18.31 7.27 -14.53
CA CYS A 216 18.26 8.61 -13.95
C CYS A 216 19.68 9.12 -13.62
N ASP A 217 20.49 9.29 -14.65
CA ASP A 217 21.90 9.69 -14.50
C ASP A 217 22.09 11.22 -14.37
N THR A 218 21.16 11.99 -14.94
CA THR A 218 21.25 13.46 -15.06
C THR A 218 20.20 14.22 -14.28
N PHE A 219 19.25 13.53 -13.63
CA PHE A 219 18.25 14.11 -12.72
C PHE A 219 17.28 15.14 -13.36
N VAL A 220 17.18 15.21 -14.69
CA VAL A 220 16.45 16.25 -15.44
C VAL A 220 15.34 15.73 -16.38
N GLU A 221 15.01 14.44 -16.32
CA GLU A 221 13.99 13.80 -17.18
C GLU A 221 12.93 13.04 -16.36
N GLY A 222 12.22 13.79 -15.52
CA GLY A 222 11.17 13.32 -14.64
C GLY A 222 9.79 13.20 -15.28
N ASN A 223 8.92 12.44 -14.63
CA ASN A 223 7.52 12.36 -15.02
C ASN A 223 6.81 13.71 -14.75
N PRO A 224 6.11 14.30 -15.74
CA PRO A 224 5.48 15.62 -15.59
C PRO A 224 4.30 15.64 -14.62
N ASP A 225 3.61 14.52 -14.42
CA ASP A 225 2.48 14.43 -13.49
C ASP A 225 2.91 14.24 -12.03
N LEU A 226 4.18 13.89 -11.80
CA LEU A 226 4.78 13.76 -10.47
C LEU A 226 5.65 14.97 -10.10
N THR A 227 6.40 15.50 -11.06
CA THR A 227 7.32 16.63 -10.85
C THR A 227 6.59 17.86 -10.33
N GLY A 228 7.01 18.39 -9.18
CA GLY A 228 6.39 19.55 -8.54
C GLY A 228 4.99 19.29 -7.96
N ASN A 229 4.46 18.07 -8.06
CA ASN A 229 3.13 17.73 -7.56
C ASN A 229 3.21 17.11 -6.16
N ARG A 230 3.17 17.97 -5.14
CA ARG A 230 3.25 17.57 -3.73
C ARG A 230 2.29 16.45 -3.34
N ALA A 231 1.03 16.51 -3.79
CA ALA A 231 0.05 15.48 -3.45
C ALA A 231 0.48 14.10 -3.96
N ARG A 232 0.95 14.02 -5.20
CA ARG A 232 1.43 12.77 -5.82
C ARG A 232 2.75 12.28 -5.25
N LEU A 233 3.65 13.21 -4.91
CA LEU A 233 4.87 12.89 -4.15
C LEU A 233 4.52 12.24 -2.81
N CYS A 234 3.56 12.82 -2.10
CA CYS A 234 3.12 12.29 -0.82
C CYS A 234 2.41 10.93 -0.95
N GLU A 235 1.67 10.69 -2.03
CA GLU A 235 1.11 9.37 -2.32
C GLU A 235 2.19 8.29 -2.42
N GLY A 236 3.26 8.53 -3.18
CA GLY A 236 4.34 7.55 -3.32
C GLY A 236 5.15 7.37 -2.04
N ILE A 237 5.48 8.45 -1.32
CA ILE A 237 6.18 8.39 -0.03
C ILE A 237 5.39 7.53 0.97
N VAL A 238 4.08 7.80 1.10
CA VAL A 238 3.22 7.10 2.05
C VAL A 238 3.02 5.63 1.67
N LEU A 239 2.89 5.34 0.37
CA LEU A 239 2.83 3.97 -0.14
C LEU A 239 4.07 3.18 0.28
N MET A 240 5.26 3.73 0.01
CA MET A 240 6.54 3.08 0.29
C MET A 240 6.80 2.96 1.80
N ASN A 241 6.58 4.02 2.58
CA ASN A 241 6.78 3.98 4.04
C ASN A 241 5.85 3.00 4.75
N ASN A 242 4.59 2.85 4.30
CA ASN A 242 3.70 1.83 4.86
C ASN A 242 4.10 0.42 4.43
N PHE A 243 4.64 0.25 3.21
CA PHE A 243 5.17 -1.02 2.76
C PHE A 243 6.36 -1.46 3.63
N ILE A 244 7.32 -0.56 3.88
CA ILE A 244 8.46 -0.81 4.77
C ILE A 244 7.99 -1.10 6.21
N ASP A 245 7.02 -0.36 6.73
CA ASP A 245 6.45 -0.59 8.06
C ASP A 245 5.88 -2.01 8.22
N ILE A 246 5.24 -2.54 7.17
CA ILE A 246 4.72 -3.90 7.21
C ILE A 246 5.86 -4.92 7.14
N LEU A 247 6.81 -4.77 6.21
CA LEU A 247 7.95 -5.69 6.07
C LEU A 247 8.79 -5.80 7.36
N THR A 248 9.01 -4.68 8.04
CA THR A 248 9.83 -4.63 9.26
C THR A 248 9.12 -5.16 10.50
N ASN A 249 7.79 -5.34 10.46
CA ASN A 249 7.00 -5.69 11.64
C ASN A 249 6.18 -6.98 11.50
N VAL A 250 6.17 -7.61 10.33
CA VAL A 250 5.47 -8.87 10.08
C VAL A 250 6.48 -9.93 9.66
N THR A 251 6.51 -11.04 10.37
CA THR A 251 7.30 -12.22 9.95
C THR A 251 6.61 -12.89 8.77
N LEU A 252 7.21 -12.82 7.58
CA LEU A 252 6.65 -13.41 6.35
C LEU A 252 7.04 -14.87 6.17
N ASP A 253 8.12 -15.31 6.79
CA ASP A 253 8.52 -16.73 6.81
C ASP A 253 8.77 -17.28 8.22
N PRO A 254 7.70 -17.70 8.93
CA PRO A 254 7.85 -18.31 10.26
C PRO A 254 8.46 -19.72 10.22
N THR A 255 8.69 -20.31 9.03
CA THR A 255 9.11 -21.73 8.88
C THR A 255 10.40 -21.93 8.09
N GLY A 256 10.96 -20.88 7.50
CA GLY A 256 12.18 -20.90 6.68
C GLY A 256 12.02 -21.58 5.30
N ASN A 257 10.79 -21.75 4.80
CA ASN A 257 10.49 -22.56 3.61
C ASN A 257 9.78 -21.80 2.48
N ASN A 258 9.63 -20.47 2.56
CA ASN A 258 8.71 -19.72 1.69
C ASN A 258 9.37 -18.87 0.59
N GLY A 259 10.48 -19.32 -0.01
CA GLY A 259 11.05 -18.72 -1.25
C GLY A 259 11.09 -17.18 -1.25
N ASN A 260 10.59 -16.54 -2.31
CA ASN A 260 10.58 -15.08 -2.50
C ASN A 260 9.94 -14.26 -1.35
N LEU A 261 9.12 -14.85 -0.47
CA LEU A 261 8.52 -14.12 0.66
C LEU A 261 9.45 -14.04 1.88
N GLY A 262 10.36 -15.00 2.07
CA GLY A 262 11.36 -14.95 3.14
C GLY A 262 12.41 -13.86 2.88
N ASP A 263 12.78 -13.66 1.62
CA ASP A 263 13.74 -12.64 1.20
C ASP A 263 13.20 -11.20 1.34
N LEU A 264 11.89 -11.02 1.48
CA LEU A 264 11.27 -9.70 1.73
C LEU A 264 11.60 -9.15 3.13
N ASP A 265 11.87 -10.01 4.11
CA ASP A 265 12.24 -9.58 5.47
C ASP A 265 13.64 -8.89 5.46
N GLU A 266 14.59 -9.42 4.68
CA GLU A 266 15.93 -8.83 4.48
C GLU A 266 15.87 -7.51 3.69
N LEU A 267 14.93 -7.43 2.75
CA LEU A 267 14.67 -6.23 1.98
C LEU A 267 14.14 -5.09 2.85
N GLY A 268 13.21 -5.37 3.78
CA GLY A 268 12.68 -4.37 4.71
C GLY A 268 13.78 -3.64 5.50
N THR A 269 14.76 -4.41 5.98
CA THR A 269 15.95 -3.88 6.70
C THR A 269 16.82 -3.01 5.78
N SER A 270 17.02 -3.43 4.54
CA SER A 270 17.84 -2.70 3.56
C SER A 270 17.20 -1.36 3.16
N ILE A 271 15.87 -1.28 3.11
CA ILE A 271 15.17 -0.03 2.79
C ILE A 271 15.15 0.93 3.99
N GLU A 272 14.96 0.41 5.22
CA GLU A 272 14.97 1.24 6.44
C GLU A 272 16.35 1.90 6.65
N THR A 273 17.43 1.20 6.33
CA THR A 273 18.80 1.71 6.47
C THR A 273 19.19 2.72 5.40
N ALA A 274 18.58 2.71 4.21
CA ALA A 274 18.92 3.62 3.11
C ALA A 274 18.80 5.11 3.48
N CYS A 275 17.72 5.49 4.18
CA CYS A 275 17.55 6.86 4.67
C CYS A 275 18.62 7.24 5.71
N ALA A 276 18.94 6.33 6.63
CA ALA A 276 19.93 6.57 7.67
C ALA A 276 21.35 6.68 7.09
N ASP A 277 21.68 5.84 6.11
CA ASP A 277 22.97 5.81 5.42
C ASP A 277 23.19 7.06 4.58
N ALA A 278 22.21 7.42 3.73
CA ALA A 278 22.25 8.63 2.92
C ALA A 278 22.39 9.91 3.78
N ASN A 279 21.72 9.95 4.94
CA ASN A 279 21.86 11.07 5.87
C ASN A 279 23.26 11.10 6.51
N THR A 280 23.67 10.00 7.14
CA THR A 280 24.88 9.94 7.96
C THR A 280 26.15 10.08 7.13
N ASN A 281 26.21 9.43 5.97
CA ASN A 281 27.43 9.31 5.17
C ASN A 281 27.48 10.28 3.98
N TYR A 282 26.33 10.79 3.53
CA TYR A 282 26.24 11.67 2.35
C TYR A 282 25.53 13.01 2.63
N GLY A 283 25.11 13.27 3.88
CA GLY A 283 24.52 14.54 4.30
C GLY A 283 23.13 14.81 3.72
N VAL A 284 22.40 13.77 3.30
CA VAL A 284 21.05 13.90 2.75
C VAL A 284 20.04 14.09 3.89
N ASP A 285 19.55 15.32 4.06
CA ASP A 285 18.50 15.63 5.04
C ASP A 285 17.10 15.41 4.46
N PHE A 286 16.33 14.52 5.09
CA PHE A 286 14.98 14.14 4.69
C PHE A 286 13.88 14.88 5.45
N GLY A 287 14.18 15.68 6.48
CA GLY A 287 13.16 16.37 7.30
C GLY A 287 12.06 15.47 7.87
N GLY A 288 12.31 14.17 8.02
CA GLY A 288 11.33 13.18 8.50
C GLY A 288 10.44 12.53 7.44
N THR A 289 10.66 12.78 6.14
CA THR A 289 9.91 12.12 5.05
C THR A 289 10.06 10.60 5.04
N CYS A 290 11.14 10.06 5.61
CA CYS A 290 11.36 8.62 5.75
C CYS A 290 10.39 7.91 6.72
N THR A 291 9.61 8.64 7.51
CA THR A 291 8.71 8.04 8.51
C THR A 291 7.23 8.41 8.32
N VAL A 292 6.91 9.27 7.36
CA VAL A 292 5.53 9.75 7.17
C VAL A 292 4.65 8.67 6.52
N LYS A 293 3.54 8.31 7.18
CA LYS A 293 2.65 7.20 6.78
C LYS A 293 1.23 7.65 6.44
N THR A 294 0.99 8.94 6.34
CA THR A 294 -0.32 9.50 5.98
C THR A 294 -0.17 10.68 5.04
N GLN A 295 -0.96 10.67 3.97
CA GLN A 295 -0.87 11.69 2.91
C GLN A 295 -1.18 13.09 3.45
N SER A 296 -2.20 13.25 4.30
CA SER A 296 -2.54 14.54 4.90
C SER A 296 -1.41 15.13 5.75
N ILE A 297 -0.62 14.29 6.44
CA ILE A 297 0.54 14.71 7.20
C ILE A 297 1.67 15.15 6.25
N CYS A 298 1.95 14.36 5.21
CA CYS A 298 2.98 14.68 4.23
C CYS A 298 2.67 15.97 3.43
N GLU A 299 1.41 16.17 3.07
CA GLU A 299 0.97 17.36 2.34
C GLU A 299 0.97 18.62 3.20
N ASN A 300 0.83 18.46 4.52
CA ASN A 300 0.84 19.58 5.46
C ASN A 300 2.27 20.14 5.59
N ASN A 301 2.49 21.32 5.00
CA ASN A 301 3.76 22.04 5.06
C ASN A 301 3.71 23.27 5.98
N ALA A 302 2.77 23.35 6.93
CA ALA A 302 2.62 24.53 7.79
C ALA A 302 3.89 24.87 8.58
N ASP A 303 4.62 23.85 9.04
CA ASP A 303 5.83 24.00 9.85
C ASP A 303 7.13 23.87 9.04
N ASN A 304 7.02 23.82 7.70
CA ASN A 304 8.13 23.57 6.77
C ASN A 304 8.90 22.25 6.98
N THR A 305 8.33 21.31 7.77
CA THR A 305 8.92 20.00 8.08
C THR A 305 9.15 19.17 6.82
N TYR A 306 8.18 19.15 5.92
CA TYR A 306 8.22 18.39 4.67
C TYR A 306 8.28 19.34 3.47
N ASN A 307 9.30 20.21 3.40
CA ASN A 307 9.50 21.09 2.24
C ASN A 307 9.72 20.28 0.94
N ILE A 308 9.68 20.94 -0.22
CA ILE A 308 9.73 20.22 -1.51
C ILE A 308 11.07 19.50 -1.69
N GLU A 309 12.15 20.08 -1.19
CA GLU A 309 13.50 19.53 -1.23
C GLU A 309 13.58 18.20 -0.46
N HIS A 310 12.92 18.08 0.70
CA HIS A 310 12.84 16.84 1.47
C HIS A 310 12.06 15.74 0.74
N LEU A 311 11.02 16.11 -0.02
CA LEU A 311 10.27 15.16 -0.86
C LEU A 311 11.15 14.71 -2.04
N GLU A 312 11.83 15.65 -2.70
CA GLU A 312 12.75 15.36 -3.81
C GLU A 312 13.86 14.41 -3.38
N ARG A 313 14.52 14.66 -2.24
CA ARG A 313 15.57 13.79 -1.70
C ARG A 313 15.06 12.39 -1.37
N TYR A 314 13.84 12.26 -0.85
CA TYR A 314 13.23 10.95 -0.63
C TYR A 314 13.10 10.18 -1.95
N TYR A 315 12.57 10.82 -2.99
CA TYR A 315 12.45 10.18 -4.30
C TYR A 315 13.82 9.80 -4.86
N ALA A 316 14.79 10.71 -4.78
CA ALA A 316 16.15 10.49 -5.27
C ALA A 316 16.84 9.31 -4.58
N VAL A 317 16.62 9.09 -3.28
CA VAL A 317 17.29 7.99 -2.56
C VAL A 317 16.49 6.70 -2.61
N ILE A 318 15.17 6.78 -2.36
CA ILE A 318 14.33 5.60 -2.15
C ILE A 318 13.74 5.11 -3.46
N TRP A 319 13.06 5.97 -4.22
CA TRP A 319 12.39 5.54 -5.45
C TRP A 319 13.38 5.26 -6.57
N GLU A 320 14.40 6.09 -6.75
CA GLU A 320 15.47 5.82 -7.73
C GLU A 320 16.35 4.65 -7.28
N GLY A 321 16.71 4.59 -5.99
CA GLY A 321 17.59 3.55 -5.46
C GLY A 321 17.01 2.14 -5.51
N LEU A 322 15.68 2.00 -5.43
CA LEU A 322 14.98 0.72 -5.41
C LEU A 322 14.42 0.29 -6.77
N HIS A 323 14.66 1.08 -7.83
CA HIS A 323 14.11 0.84 -9.16
C HIS A 323 15.17 1.13 -10.24
N GLN A 324 15.85 0.07 -10.69
CA GLN A 324 16.75 0.10 -11.85
C GLN A 324 16.08 -0.38 -13.14
#